data_AF-A0A528G7U1-F1
#
_entry.id   AF-A0A528G7U1-F1
#
_cell.length_a   1.000
_cell.length_b   1.000
_cell.length_c   1.000
_cell.angle_alpha   90.00
_cell.angle_beta   90.00
_cell.angle_gamma   90.00
#
_symmetry.space_group_name_H-M   'P 1'
#
loop_
_entity.id
_entity.type
_entity.pdbx_description
1 polymer ?
#
loop_
_entity_poly.entity_id
_entity_poly.type
_entity_poly.pdbx_seq_one_letter_code
_entity_poly.pdbx_strand_id
1 'polypeptide(L)'
;VLPLTHNGEPDGVPIAWRQEAGLIYCDRPGPLIIRYVANLTDPNDWDATFTEVLVAALAVKIAHPLTHKAGMIDIARGAYSAALDAAFHANAIQRGGRFSTSSWAIQRGDTR
;
A
#
# COMPACT_ATOMS: atom_id res chain seq x y z
N VAL A 1 2.27 -7.95 8.64
CA VAL A 1 1.12 -8.70 8.09
C VAL A 1 -0.14 -8.05 8.62
N LEU A 2 -1.12 -7.73 7.76
CA LEU A 2 -2.39 -7.17 8.21
C LEU A 2 -3.23 -8.27 8.89
N PRO A 3 -3.72 -8.07 10.13
CA PRO A 3 -4.57 -9.06 10.77
C PRO A 3 -5.92 -9.14 10.06
N LEU A 4 -6.50 -10.36 10.01
CA LEU A 4 -7.91 -10.50 9.68
C LEU A 4 -8.71 -10.09 10.91
N THR A 5 -9.60 -9.11 10.73
CA THR A 5 -10.41 -8.54 11.80
C THR A 5 -11.88 -8.55 11.44
N HIS A 6 -12.73 -8.34 12.45
CA HIS A 6 -14.18 -8.37 12.30
C HIS A 6 -14.73 -7.35 11.28
N ASN A 7 -14.01 -6.27 11.03
CA ASN A 7 -14.40 -5.13 10.21
C ASN A 7 -13.37 -4.80 9.10
N GLY A 8 -12.32 -5.60 8.94
CA GLY A 8 -11.23 -5.34 7.99
C GLY A 8 -10.27 -4.21 8.41
N GLU A 9 -10.47 -3.59 9.57
CA GLU A 9 -9.57 -2.55 10.09
C GLU A 9 -8.35 -3.14 10.78
N PRO A 10 -7.18 -2.49 10.69
CA PRO A 10 -5.94 -3.00 11.29
C PRO A 10 -5.98 -3.02 12.82
N ASP A 11 -6.78 -2.14 13.42
CA ASP A 11 -7.01 -2.01 14.86
C ASP A 11 -8.30 -2.71 15.33
N GLY A 12 -9.00 -3.40 14.43
CA GLY A 12 -10.21 -4.15 14.75
C GLY A 12 -9.97 -5.40 15.60
N VAL A 13 -11.06 -5.99 16.09
CA VAL A 13 -11.02 -7.27 16.82
C VAL A 13 -10.54 -8.38 15.87
N PRO A 14 -9.45 -9.12 16.18
CA PRO A 14 -8.96 -10.21 15.35
C PRO A 14 -9.95 -11.38 15.27
N ILE A 15 -10.01 -12.06 14.13
CA ILE A 15 -10.75 -13.32 13.96
C ILE A 15 -9.81 -14.53 14.02
N ALA A 16 -10.32 -15.67 14.48
CA ALA A 16 -9.64 -16.95 14.28
C ALA A 16 -9.77 -17.38 12.82
N TRP A 17 -8.65 -17.70 12.18
CA TRP A 17 -8.64 -18.12 10.78
C TRP A 17 -7.54 -19.12 10.48
N ARG A 18 -7.72 -19.86 9.38
CA ARG A 18 -6.75 -20.81 8.83
C ARG A 18 -6.75 -20.69 7.32
N GLN A 19 -5.57 -20.68 6.70
CA GLN A 19 -5.43 -20.71 5.24
C GLN A 19 -4.92 -22.06 4.77
N GLU A 20 -5.64 -22.68 3.83
CA GLU A 20 -5.24 -23.95 3.21
C GLU A 20 -5.59 -23.93 1.72
N ALA A 21 -4.66 -24.37 0.86
CA ALA A 21 -4.87 -24.50 -0.58
C ALA A 21 -5.48 -23.25 -1.27
N GLY A 22 -5.14 -22.06 -0.79
CA GLY A 22 -5.68 -20.79 -1.32
C GLY A 22 -7.04 -20.36 -0.78
N LEU A 23 -7.64 -21.15 0.13
CA LEU A 23 -8.89 -20.82 0.81
C LEU A 23 -8.62 -20.33 2.24
N ILE A 24 -9.44 -19.39 2.72
CA ILE A 24 -9.42 -18.90 4.10
C ILE A 24 -10.67 -19.42 4.81
N TYR A 25 -10.45 -20.19 5.87
CA TYR A 25 -11.49 -20.70 6.74
C TYR A 25 -11.57 -19.85 8.01
N CYS A 26 -12.79 -19.55 8.45
CA CYS A 26 -13.06 -18.92 9.74
C CYS A 26 -14.43 -19.38 10.26
N ASP A 27 -14.70 -19.09 11.53
CA ASP A 27 -15.92 -19.43 12.24
C ASP A 27 -17.01 -18.34 12.16
N ARG A 28 -16.75 -17.23 11.45
CA ARG A 28 -17.74 -16.14 11.30
C ARG A 28 -18.69 -16.35 10.12
N PRO A 29 -19.99 -16.03 10.30
CA PRO A 29 -20.92 -15.95 9.20
C PRO A 29 -20.59 -14.76 8.27
N GLY A 30 -20.86 -14.91 6.97
CA GLY A 30 -20.67 -13.87 5.97
C GLY A 30 -21.84 -12.87 5.89
N PRO A 31 -21.68 -11.75 5.17
CA PRO A 31 -20.49 -11.34 4.40
C PRO A 31 -19.34 -10.81 5.28
N LEU A 32 -18.09 -11.05 4.87
CA LEU A 32 -16.89 -10.61 5.59
C LEU A 32 -16.13 -9.55 4.80
N ILE A 33 -15.72 -8.49 5.48
CA ILE A 33 -14.84 -7.46 4.93
C ILE A 33 -13.40 -7.85 5.31
N ILE A 34 -12.57 -8.13 4.30
CA ILE A 34 -11.18 -8.53 4.48
C ILE A 34 -10.26 -7.46 3.88
N ARG A 35 -9.24 -7.09 4.63
CA ARG A 35 -8.17 -6.20 4.17
C ARG A 35 -6.86 -6.96 4.11
N TYR A 36 -6.22 -6.92 2.94
CA TYR A 36 -4.98 -7.63 2.68
C TYR A 36 -4.07 -6.79 1.78
N VAL A 37 -2.78 -7.14 1.77
CA VAL A 37 -1.81 -6.60 0.81
C VAL A 37 -1.75 -7.56 -0.36
N ALA A 38 -2.17 -7.12 -1.53
CA ALA A 38 -2.03 -7.89 -2.76
C ALA A 38 -0.57 -7.86 -3.25
N ASN A 39 -0.07 -8.99 -3.75
CA ASN A 39 1.20 -9.04 -4.46
C ASN A 39 0.94 -8.85 -5.96
N LEU A 40 1.03 -7.61 -6.43
CA LEU A 40 0.84 -7.27 -7.84
C LEU A 40 2.17 -7.40 -8.58
N THR A 41 2.26 -8.35 -9.50
CA THR A 41 3.50 -8.62 -10.25
C THR A 41 3.57 -7.91 -11.59
N ASP A 42 2.43 -7.50 -12.15
CA ASP A 42 2.38 -6.70 -13.38
C ASP A 42 2.54 -5.21 -13.04
N PRO A 43 3.57 -4.52 -13.57
CA PRO A 43 3.73 -3.08 -13.37
C PRO A 43 2.56 -2.25 -13.88
N ASN A 44 1.75 -2.75 -14.82
CA ASN A 44 0.57 -2.04 -15.31
C ASN A 44 -0.54 -1.94 -14.23
N ASP A 45 -0.52 -2.79 -13.21
CA ASP A 45 -1.47 -2.75 -12.10
C ASP A 45 -1.02 -1.77 -10.99
N TRP A 46 0.17 -1.18 -11.12
CA TRP A 46 0.71 -0.27 -10.11
C TRP A 46 0.23 1.15 -10.32
N ASP A 47 0.00 1.86 -9.22
CA ASP A 47 -0.25 3.31 -9.28
C ASP A 47 0.99 4.04 -9.81
N ALA A 48 0.75 5.13 -10.55
CA ALA A 48 1.82 5.92 -11.16
C ALA A 48 2.78 6.48 -10.11
N THR A 49 2.27 6.94 -8.96
CA THR A 49 3.12 7.50 -7.89
C THR A 49 3.97 6.43 -7.22
N PHE A 50 3.44 5.21 -7.07
CA PHE A 50 4.23 4.08 -6.59
C PHE A 50 5.36 3.73 -7.56
N THR A 51 5.08 3.75 -8.86
CA THR A 51 6.08 3.47 -9.91
C THR A 51 7.21 4.50 -9.87
N GLU A 52 6.91 5.79 -9.71
CA GLU A 52 7.91 6.85 -9.58
C GLU A 52 8.80 6.67 -8.35
N VAL A 53 8.22 6.35 -7.19
CA VAL A 53 8.97 6.07 -5.96
C VAL A 53 9.90 4.87 -6.15
N LEU A 54 9.40 3.79 -6.78
CA LEU A 54 10.19 2.60 -7.04
C LEU A 54 11.38 2.89 -7.97
N VAL A 55 11.15 3.62 -9.06
CA VAL A 55 12.20 4.00 -10.02
C VAL A 55 13.25 4.87 -9.33
N ALA A 56 12.84 5.85 -8.52
CA ALA A 56 13.77 6.70 -7.78
C ALA A 56 14.58 5.90 -6.73
N ALA A 57 13.95 4.94 -6.04
CA ALA A 57 14.64 4.05 -5.10
C ALA A 57 15.69 3.17 -5.81
N LEU A 58 15.36 2.67 -7.00
CA LEU A 58 16.31 1.93 -7.84
C LEU A 58 17.45 2.84 -8.28
N ALA A 59 17.15 4.06 -8.73
CA ALA A 59 18.16 5.05 -9.11
C ALA A 59 19.15 5.32 -7.97
N VAL A 60 18.68 5.48 -6.73
CA VAL A 60 19.57 5.66 -5.56
C VAL A 60 20.53 4.47 -5.39
N LYS A 61 20.06 3.24 -5.59
CA LYS A 61 20.89 2.02 -5.44
C LYS A 61 21.93 1.87 -6.56
N ILE A 62 21.59 2.26 -7.79
CA ILE A 62 22.44 2.04 -8.96
C ILE A 62 23.28 3.26 -9.36
N ALA A 63 22.95 4.46 -8.89
CA ALA A 63 23.59 5.71 -9.32
C ALA A 63 25.12 5.68 -9.15
N HIS A 64 25.63 5.28 -7.98
CA HIS A 64 27.07 5.24 -7.76
C HIS A 64 27.77 4.07 -8.45
N PRO A 65 27.29 2.81 -8.36
CA PRO A 65 27.86 1.69 -9.10
C PRO A 65 27.92 1.93 -10.62
N LEU A 66 26.96 2.65 -11.19
CA LEU A 66 26.89 2.87 -12.64
C LEU A 66 27.72 4.08 -13.09
N THR A 67 27.75 5.17 -12.31
CA THR A 67 28.35 6.43 -12.75
C THR A 67 29.72 6.72 -12.14
N HIS A 68 30.09 6.04 -11.06
CA HIS A 68 31.25 6.33 -10.21
C HIS A 68 31.31 7.76 -9.65
N LYS A 69 30.22 8.54 -9.75
CA LYS A 69 30.12 9.91 -9.24
C LYS A 69 29.34 9.93 -7.94
N ALA A 70 29.96 10.36 -6.85
CA ALA A 70 29.30 10.45 -5.55
C ALA A 70 28.09 11.40 -5.56
N GLY A 71 28.18 12.56 -6.24
CA GLY A 71 27.08 13.53 -6.32
C GLY A 71 25.82 13.05 -7.04
N MET A 72 25.90 11.95 -7.80
CA MET A 72 24.70 11.36 -8.42
C MET A 72 23.80 10.67 -7.39
N ILE A 73 24.36 10.20 -6.27
CA ILE A 73 23.55 9.67 -5.16
C ILE A 73 22.67 10.79 -4.60
N ASP A 74 23.21 12.00 -4.41
CA ASP A 74 22.49 13.10 -3.79
C ASP A 74 21.31 13.57 -4.65
N ILE A 75 21.52 13.64 -5.98
CA ILE A 75 20.46 13.94 -6.94
C ILE A 75 19.37 12.86 -6.89
N ALA A 76 19.77 11.58 -6.91
CA ALA A 76 18.81 10.47 -6.86
C ALA A 76 18.03 10.45 -5.53
N ARG A 77 18.68 10.77 -4.41
CA ARG A 77 18.03 10.90 -3.10
C ARG A 77 17.00 12.03 -3.08
N GLY A 78 17.33 13.17 -3.71
CA GLY A 78 16.39 14.29 -3.85
C GLY A 78 15.16 13.94 -4.70
N ALA A 79 15.37 13.22 -5.81
CA ALA A 79 14.27 12.71 -6.63
C ALA A 79 13.40 11.70 -5.84
N TYR A 80 14.04 10.83 -5.05
CA TYR A 80 13.33 9.86 -4.21
C TYR A 80 12.50 10.52 -3.11
N SER A 81 13.02 11.54 -2.43
CA SER A 81 12.23 12.27 -1.42
C SER A 81 11.03 13.00 -2.05
N ALA A 82 11.21 13.63 -3.21
CA ALA A 82 10.13 14.32 -3.90
C ALA A 82 9.03 13.35 -4.36
N ALA A 83 9.41 12.18 -4.88
CA ALA A 83 8.48 11.12 -5.27
C ALA A 83 7.71 10.57 -4.06
N LEU A 84 8.39 10.39 -2.92
CA LEU A 84 7.73 9.97 -1.67
C LEU A 84 6.69 10.99 -1.21
N ASP A 85 7.04 12.27 -1.18
CA ASP A 85 6.11 13.33 -0.78
C ASP A 85 4.88 13.36 -1.70
N ALA A 86 5.10 13.25 -3.02
CA ALA A 86 4.01 13.16 -4.00
C ALA A 86 3.12 11.94 -3.78
N ALA A 87 3.71 10.76 -3.55
CA ALA A 87 2.97 9.53 -3.27
C ALA A 87 2.18 9.61 -1.95
N PHE A 88 2.75 10.18 -0.90
CA PHE A 88 2.05 10.40 0.37
C PHE A 88 0.91 11.41 0.22
N HIS A 89 1.10 12.49 -0.54
CA HIS A 89 0.03 13.45 -0.84
C HIS A 89 -1.09 12.82 -1.67
N ALA A 90 -0.77 12.00 -2.67
CA ALA A 90 -1.75 11.28 -3.48
C ALA A 90 -2.53 10.26 -2.61
N ASN A 91 -1.83 9.48 -1.80
CA ASN A 91 -2.43 8.51 -0.88
C ASN A 91 -3.30 9.21 0.19
N ALA A 92 -2.91 10.39 0.65
CA ALA A 92 -3.71 11.22 1.56
C ALA A 92 -5.00 11.77 0.91
N ILE A 93 -5.08 11.82 -0.42
CA ILE A 93 -6.19 12.45 -1.15
C ILE A 93 -7.11 11.44 -1.86
N GLN A 94 -6.74 10.16 -2.01
CA GLN A 94 -7.45 9.31 -2.97
C GLN A 94 -8.80 8.70 -2.54
N ARG A 95 -9.28 8.83 -1.29
CA ARG A 95 -10.70 8.54 -0.94
C ARG A 95 -11.17 9.01 0.45
N GLY A 96 -10.54 10.04 1.02
CA GLY A 96 -10.91 10.62 2.31
C GLY A 96 -11.58 11.97 2.15
N GLY A 97 -12.87 12.00 1.82
CA GLY A 97 -13.68 13.19 2.02
C GLY A 97 -13.60 13.63 3.49
N ARG A 98 -13.35 14.92 3.70
CA ARG A 98 -13.19 15.64 4.99
C ARG A 98 -13.83 14.93 6.20
N PHE A 99 -13.02 14.67 7.23
CA PHE A 99 -13.46 14.31 8.59
C PHE A 99 -14.52 13.20 8.67
N SER A 100 -14.25 12.07 8.03
CA SER A 100 -15.03 10.85 8.26
C SER A 100 -14.45 10.05 9.41
N THR A 101 -15.21 9.83 10.49
CA THR A 101 -15.05 8.70 11.45
C THR A 101 -15.38 7.35 10.81
N SER A 102 -15.46 7.29 9.49
CA SER A 102 -15.88 6.12 8.72
C SER A 102 -14.72 5.17 8.50
N SER A 103 -15.00 3.86 8.64
CA SER A 103 -14.06 2.79 8.33
C SER A 103 -13.52 2.90 6.90
N TRP A 104 -12.29 2.44 6.69
CA TRP A 104 -11.63 2.29 5.39
C TRP A 104 -12.54 1.59 4.36
N ALA A 105 -13.34 0.61 4.81
CA ALA A 105 -14.33 -0.06 3.97
C ALA A 105 -15.39 0.89 3.41
N ILE A 106 -15.96 1.77 4.25
CA ILE A 106 -16.97 2.76 3.85
C ILE A 106 -16.36 3.79 2.89
N GLN A 107 -15.11 4.20 3.11
CA GLN A 107 -14.40 5.15 2.23
C GLN A 107 -14.19 4.60 0.80
N ARG A 108 -14.17 3.27 0.62
CA ARG A 108 -14.12 2.65 -0.71
C ARG A 108 -15.48 2.44 -1.37
N GLY A 109 -16.59 2.72 -0.67
CA GLY A 109 -17.94 2.47 -1.16
C GLY A 109 -18.46 1.05 -0.88
N ASP A 110 -17.85 0.29 0.03
CA ASP A 110 -18.45 -0.94 0.55
C ASP A 110 -19.59 -0.55 1.51
N THR A 111 -20.80 -0.33 0.99
CA THR A 111 -21.98 0.13 1.76
C THR A 111 -22.94 -1.01 2.14
N ARG A 112 -22.43 -2.18 2.52
CA ARG A 112 -23.28 -3.32 2.94
C ARG A 112 -23.32 -3.49 4.45
#